data_AF-A0A7U6KNR6-F1
#
_entry.id   AF-A0A7U6KNR6-F1
#
_cell.length_a   1.000
_cell.length_b   1.000
_cell.length_c   1.000
_cell.angle_alpha   90.00
_cell.angle_beta   90.00
_cell.angle_gamma   90.00
#
_symmetry.space_group_name_H-M   'P 1'
#
loop_
_entity.id
_entity.type
_entity.pdbx_description
1 polymer ?
#
loop_
_entity_poly.entity_id
_entity_poly.type
_entity_poly.pdbx_seq_one_letter_code
_entity_poly.pdbx_strand_id
1 'polypeptide(L)'
;MTTLVRELWESGYMHTQDIAYIRPDGYIKITDRLKDVIKSGGEWISSLEIETILSLHPSVADVSVIGVRDKQWGERPLALVVLKPNAQETSADDIKAIAEKAVERGIIP
;
A
#
# COMPACT_ATOMS: atom_id res chain seq x y z
N MET A 1 21.22 -8.07 -23.37
CA MET A 1 20.62 -8.06 -22.02
C MET A 1 20.02 -6.69 -21.78
N THR A 2 18.72 -6.61 -21.52
CA THR A 2 17.99 -5.38 -21.18
C THR A 2 18.48 -4.83 -19.83
N THR A 3 18.33 -3.52 -19.62
CA THR A 3 18.73 -2.81 -18.38
C THR A 3 18.17 -3.49 -17.13
N LEU A 4 16.92 -3.96 -17.18
CA LEU A 4 16.25 -4.66 -16.08
C LEU A 4 16.98 -5.92 -15.60
N VAL A 5 17.63 -6.67 -16.49
CA VAL A 5 18.36 -7.89 -16.10
C VAL A 5 19.65 -7.53 -15.37
N ARG A 6 20.28 -6.39 -15.71
CA ARG A 6 21.50 -5.94 -15.01
C ARG A 6 21.17 -5.48 -13.59
N GLU A 7 20.09 -4.72 -13.42
CA GLU A 7 19.61 -4.28 -12.11
C GLU A 7 19.20 -5.46 -11.22
N LEU A 8 18.52 -6.47 -11.79
CA LEU A 8 18.12 -7.66 -11.04
C LEU A 8 19.29 -8.42 -10.42
N TRP A 9 20.45 -8.46 -11.10
CA TRP A 9 21.64 -9.23 -10.70
C TRP A 9 22.81 -8.35 -10.24
N GLU A 10 22.53 -7.09 -9.88
CA GLU A 10 23.57 -6.13 -9.52
C GLU A 10 24.38 -6.64 -8.31
N SER A 11 25.71 -6.48 -8.39
CA SER A 11 26.66 -6.93 -7.37
C SER A 11 26.62 -8.44 -7.06
N GLY A 12 26.08 -9.26 -7.97
CA GLY A 12 26.01 -10.72 -7.82
C GLY A 12 24.86 -11.22 -6.93
N TYR A 13 23.92 -10.33 -6.56
CA TYR A 13 22.73 -10.67 -5.78
C TYR A 13 21.47 -10.49 -6.60
N MET A 14 20.43 -11.30 -6.30
CA MET A 14 19.11 -11.14 -6.90
C MET A 14 18.27 -10.13 -6.11
N HIS A 15 17.99 -8.96 -6.68
CA HIS A 15 17.19 -7.91 -6.04
C HIS A 15 15.69 -8.17 -6.20
N THR A 16 15.06 -8.84 -5.23
CA THR A 16 13.63 -9.24 -5.29
C THR A 16 12.66 -8.07 -5.25
N GLN A 17 13.12 -6.94 -4.73
CA GLN A 17 12.35 -5.72 -4.44
C GLN A 17 11.32 -5.90 -3.30
N ASP A 18 11.46 -6.93 -2.48
CA ASP A 18 10.70 -7.07 -1.24
C ASP A 18 11.40 -6.35 -0.08
N ILE A 19 10.62 -5.71 0.78
CA ILE A 19 11.06 -5.11 2.03
C ILE A 19 10.77 -6.11 3.14
N ALA A 20 11.79 -6.43 3.94
CA ALA A 20 11.67 -7.40 5.02
C ALA A 20 12.64 -7.06 6.16
N TYR A 21 12.36 -7.58 7.36
CA TYR A 21 13.29 -7.55 8.48
C TYR A 21 13.43 -8.93 9.12
N ILE A 22 14.61 -9.18 9.68
CA ILE A 22 14.93 -10.40 10.43
C ILE A 22 14.54 -10.16 11.89
N ARG A 23 13.71 -11.06 12.42
CA ARG A 23 13.29 -11.05 13.82
C ARG A 23 14.37 -11.68 14.72
N PRO A 24 14.36 -11.40 16.03
CA PRO A 24 15.34 -11.97 16.97
C PRO A 24 15.35 -13.51 17.04
N ASP A 25 14.25 -14.16 16.65
CA ASP A 25 14.09 -15.62 16.59
C ASP A 25 14.59 -16.24 15.25
N GLY A 26 15.18 -15.43 14.38
CA GLY A 26 15.73 -15.86 13.09
C GLY A 26 14.71 -15.92 11.94
N TYR A 27 13.44 -15.60 12.19
CA TYR A 27 12.42 -15.56 11.14
C TYR A 27 12.49 -14.27 10.33
N ILE A 28 12.22 -14.35 9.03
CA ILE A 28 12.08 -13.19 8.14
C ILE A 28 10.60 -12.83 8.05
N LYS A 29 10.27 -11.56 8.28
CA LYS A 29 8.94 -11.01 7.99
C LYS A 29 9.05 -10.08 6.77
N ILE A 30 8.38 -10.46 5.68
CA ILE A 30 8.17 -9.59 4.53
C ILE A 30 7.05 -8.60 4.90
N THR A 31 7.28 -7.32 4.65
CA THR A 31 6.37 -6.24 5.06
C THR A 31 5.81 -5.44 3.91
N ASP A 32 6.55 -5.31 2.80
CA ASP A 32 6.11 -4.52 1.66
C ASP A 32 6.95 -4.81 0.40
N ARG A 33 6.68 -4.11 -0.69
CA ARG A 33 7.47 -4.07 -1.92
C ARG A 33 8.04 -2.68 -2.11
N LEU A 34 9.29 -2.57 -2.53
CA LEU A 34 9.94 -1.29 -2.79
C LEU A 34 9.18 -0.42 -3.81
N LYS A 35 8.40 -1.05 -4.70
CA LYS A 35 7.59 -0.39 -5.71
C LYS A 35 6.18 0.00 -5.26
N ASP A 36 5.71 -0.53 -4.14
CA ASP A 36 4.33 -0.35 -3.69
C ASP A 36 4.22 0.71 -2.57
N VAL A 37 5.33 1.38 -2.24
CA VAL A 37 5.34 2.50 -1.29
C VAL A 37 5.02 3.82 -2.00
N ILE A 38 4.05 4.56 -1.46
CA ILE A 38 3.57 5.84 -1.98
C ILE A 38 4.29 6.99 -1.28
N LYS A 39 4.89 7.90 -2.06
CA LYS A 39 5.63 9.05 -1.51
C LYS A 39 4.77 10.30 -1.53
N SER A 40 4.08 10.56 -0.41
CA SER A 40 3.15 11.67 -0.29
C SER A 40 3.66 12.70 0.72
N GLY A 41 3.91 13.93 0.28
CA GLY A 41 4.26 15.04 1.19
C GLY A 41 5.59 14.88 1.95
N GLY A 42 6.48 14.01 1.47
CA GLY A 42 7.74 13.68 2.16
C GLY A 42 7.66 12.42 3.02
N GLU A 43 6.45 11.87 3.22
CA GLU A 43 6.20 10.64 3.96
C GLU A 43 6.15 9.43 3.02
N TRP A 44 6.49 8.26 3.59
CA TRP A 44 6.44 6.97 2.92
C TRP A 44 5.24 6.19 3.45
N ILE A 45 4.22 6.03 2.61
CA ILE A 45 2.96 5.41 3.00
C ILE A 45 2.85 4.05 2.32
N SER A 46 2.67 2.98 3.11
CA SER A 46 2.46 1.64 2.57
C SER A 46 1.08 1.55 1.91
N SER A 47 1.01 1.19 0.63
CA SER A 47 -0.27 0.92 -0.03
C SER A 47 -1.00 -0.25 0.64
N LEU A 48 -0.25 -1.28 1.05
CA LEU A 48 -0.78 -2.48 1.70
C LEU A 48 -1.45 -2.18 3.04
N GLU A 49 -0.93 -1.22 3.80
CA GLU A 49 -1.55 -0.80 5.06
C GLU A 49 -2.89 -0.11 4.81
N ILE A 50 -2.97 0.78 3.81
CA ILE A 50 -4.23 1.41 3.39
C ILE A 50 -5.21 0.34 2.88
N GLU A 51 -4.76 -0.59 2.03
CA GLU A 51 -5.57 -1.72 1.55
C GLU A 51 -6.13 -2.53 2.70
N THR A 52 -5.28 -2.88 3.67
CA THR A 52 -5.68 -3.61 4.87
C THR A 52 -6.77 -2.86 5.62
N ILE A 53 -6.60 -1.56 5.86
CA ILE A 53 -7.59 -0.72 6.55
C ILE A 53 -8.92 -0.66 5.77
N LEU A 54 -8.87 -0.39 4.47
CA LEU A 54 -10.07 -0.27 3.64
C LEU A 54 -10.81 -1.61 3.49
N SER A 55 -10.08 -2.72 3.47
CA SER A 55 -10.66 -4.07 3.39
C SER A 55 -11.53 -4.44 4.59
N LEU A 56 -11.35 -3.77 5.73
CA LEU A 56 -12.17 -3.97 6.93
C LEU A 56 -13.59 -3.41 6.79
N HIS A 57 -13.85 -2.56 5.78
CA HIS A 57 -15.19 -2.04 5.55
C HIS A 57 -16.13 -3.18 5.09
N PRO A 58 -17.32 -3.37 5.71
CA PRO A 58 -18.18 -4.53 5.44
C PRO A 58 -18.59 -4.70 3.98
N SER A 59 -18.71 -3.60 3.23
CA SER A 59 -19.09 -3.58 1.82
C SER A 59 -17.95 -3.89 0.84
N VAL A 60 -16.68 -3.88 1.28
CA VAL A 60 -15.51 -4.06 0.40
C VAL A 60 -15.25 -5.54 0.17
N ALA A 61 -15.28 -5.97 -1.09
CA ALA A 61 -14.91 -7.32 -1.51
C ALA A 61 -13.41 -7.42 -1.79
N ASP A 62 -12.85 -6.40 -2.43
CA ASP A 62 -11.44 -6.33 -2.79
C ASP A 62 -11.00 -4.86 -2.90
N VAL A 63 -9.71 -4.61 -2.68
CA VAL A 63 -9.14 -3.26 -2.74
C VAL A 63 -7.69 -3.32 -3.21
N SER A 64 -7.33 -2.37 -4.06
CA SER A 64 -5.92 -2.09 -4.39
C SER A 64 -5.66 -0.59 -4.30
N VAL A 65 -4.51 -0.21 -3.76
CA VAL A 65 -4.12 1.18 -3.57
C VAL A 65 -2.87 1.46 -4.36
N ILE A 66 -2.90 2.54 -5.16
CA ILE A 66 -1.78 2.97 -5.97
C ILE A 66 -1.44 4.43 -5.69
N GLY A 67 -0.16 4.78 -5.84
CA GLY A 67 0.27 6.17 -5.88
C GLY A 67 -0.08 6.81 -7.22
N VAL A 68 -0.81 7.92 -7.20
CA VAL A 68 -1.04 8.75 -8.39
C VAL A 68 -0.39 10.11 -8.22
N ARG A 69 0.11 10.69 -9.32
CA ARG A 69 0.74 12.01 -9.28
C ARG A 69 -0.20 13.07 -8.72
N ASP A 70 0.33 13.89 -7.83
CA ASP A 70 -0.37 15.00 -7.20
C ASP A 70 0.48 16.28 -7.26
N LYS A 71 -0.17 17.43 -7.46
CA LYS A 71 0.54 18.72 -7.61
C LYS A 71 1.10 19.24 -6.29
N GLN A 72 0.46 18.92 -5.18
CA GLN A 72 0.83 19.41 -3.86
C GLN A 72 1.75 18.41 -3.14
N TRP A 73 1.44 17.13 -3.26
CA TRP A 73 2.07 16.08 -2.45
C TRP A 73 3.09 15.22 -3.20
N GLY A 74 3.27 15.45 -4.50
CA GLY A 74 4.07 14.60 -5.38
C GLY A 74 3.31 13.36 -5.80
N GLU A 75 2.93 12.52 -4.83
CA GLU A 75 1.98 11.42 -5.01
C GLU A 75 0.86 11.50 -3.97
N ARG A 76 -0.30 10.93 -4.29
CA ARG A 76 -1.39 10.69 -3.34
C ARG A 76 -1.92 9.27 -3.50
N PRO A 77 -2.40 8.62 -2.42
CA PRO A 77 -3.07 7.33 -2.54
C PRO A 77 -4.38 7.44 -3.34
N LEU A 78 -4.58 6.49 -4.24
CA LEU A 78 -5.83 6.23 -4.92
C LEU A 78 -6.24 4.79 -4.67
N ALA A 79 -7.39 4.60 -4.02
CA ALA A 79 -7.98 3.28 -3.81
C ALA A 79 -8.91 2.92 -4.97
N LEU A 80 -8.71 1.74 -5.54
CA LEU A 80 -9.67 1.06 -6.41
C LEU A 80 -10.38 0.00 -5.57
N VAL A 81 -11.71 0.10 -5.49
CA VAL A 81 -12.51 -0.72 -4.59
C VAL A 81 -13.54 -1.51 -5.37
N VAL A 82 -13.60 -2.81 -5.11
CA VAL A 82 -14.68 -3.69 -5.57
C VAL A 82 -15.65 -3.88 -4.41
N LEU A 83 -16.92 -3.55 -4.63
CA LEU A 83 -17.97 -3.80 -3.64
C LEU A 83 -18.45 -5.26 -3.70
N LYS A 84 -18.88 -5.81 -2.55
CA LYS A 84 -19.53 -7.12 -2.50
C LYS A 84 -20.81 -7.10 -3.33
N PRO A 85 -21.18 -8.21 -4.01
CA PRO A 85 -22.38 -8.28 -4.86
C PRO A 85 -23.70 -7.88 -4.15
N ASN A 86 -23.77 -8.11 -2.84
CA ASN A 86 -24.94 -7.81 -2.00
C ASN A 86 -24.63 -6.73 -0.95
N ALA A 87 -23.62 -5.88 -1.19
CA ALA A 87 -23.32 -4.76 -0.32
C ALA A 87 -24.52 -3.80 -0.25
N GLN A 88 -24.72 -3.18 0.91
CA GLN A 88 -25.59 -2.02 0.99
C GLN A 88 -25.04 -0.88 0.11
N GLU A 89 -25.90 0.02 -0.31
CA GLU A 89 -25.48 1.24 -1.02
C GLU A 89 -24.41 1.95 -0.19
N THR A 90 -23.20 2.01 -0.73
CA THR A 90 -22.00 2.48 -0.04
C THR A 90 -21.32 3.51 -0.93
N SER A 91 -21.12 4.71 -0.42
CA SER A 91 -20.39 5.76 -1.12
C SER A 91 -18.88 5.62 -0.92
N ALA A 92 -18.11 6.33 -1.74
CA ALA A 92 -16.66 6.42 -1.55
C ALA A 92 -16.30 7.07 -0.21
N ASP A 93 -17.11 8.00 0.29
CA ASP A 93 -16.83 8.71 1.54
C ASP A 93 -17.11 7.83 2.77
N ASP A 94 -18.10 6.92 2.70
CA ASP A 94 -18.33 5.91 3.75
C ASP A 94 -17.11 5.01 3.93
N ILE A 95 -16.47 4.62 2.82
CA ILE A 95 -15.24 3.82 2.83
C ILE A 95 -14.05 4.65 3.32
N LYS A 96 -13.89 5.91 2.88
CA LYS A 96 -12.80 6.77 3.36
C LYS A 96 -12.84 7.02 4.87
N ALA A 97 -14.03 7.08 5.47
CA ALA A 97 -14.19 7.34 6.89
C ALA A 97 -13.44 6.32 7.79
N ILE A 98 -13.21 5.09 7.33
CA ILE A 98 -12.39 4.12 8.08
C ILE A 98 -10.89 4.47 8.03
N ALA A 99 -10.41 5.01 6.91
CA ALA A 99 -9.03 5.49 6.78
C ALA A 99 -8.81 6.77 7.58
N GLU A 100 -9.76 7.70 7.60
CA GLU A 100 -9.69 8.92 8.43
C GLU A 100 -9.56 8.58 9.92
N LYS A 101 -10.33 7.61 10.41
CA LYS A 101 -10.19 7.11 11.78
C LYS A 101 -8.82 6.47 12.05
N ALA A 102 -8.19 5.88 11.04
CA ALA A 102 -6.85 5.31 11.17
C ALA A 102 -5.78 6.42 11.26
N VAL A 103 -5.95 7.51 10.51
CA VAL A 103 -5.12 8.74 10.62
C VAL A 103 -5.26 9.36 12.01
N GLU A 104 -6.49 9.52 12.51
CA GLU A 104 -6.74 10.07 13.86
C GLU A 104 -6.07 9.25 14.97
N ARG A 105 -5.88 7.94 14.73
CA ARG A 105 -5.23 7.01 15.66
C ARG A 105 -3.72 6.90 15.42
N GLY A 106 -3.17 7.58 14.42
CA GLY A 106 -1.76 7.52 14.05
C GLY A 106 -1.31 6.15 13.52
N ILE A 107 -2.23 5.39 12.93
CA ILE A 107 -1.91 4.11 12.28
C ILE A 107 -1.22 4.36 10.94
N ILE A 108 -1.77 5.30 10.17
CA ILE A 108 -1.19 5.82 8.92
C ILE A 108 -1.00 7.34 9.07
N PRO A 109 -0.01 7.94 8.37
CA PRO A 109 0.29 9.36 8.46
C PRO A 109 -0.79 10.25 7.85
#